data_AF-A0A961EVN2-F1
#
_entry.id   AF-A0A961EVN2-F1
#
_cell.length_a   1.000
_cell.length_b   1.000
_cell.length_c   1.000
_cell.angle_alpha   90.00
_cell.angle_beta   90.00
_cell.angle_gamma   90.00
#
_symmetry.space_group_name_H-M   'P 1'
#
loop_
_entity.id
_entity.type
_entity.pdbx_description
1 polymer ?
#
loop_
_entity_poly.entity_id
_entity_poly.type
_entity_poly.pdbx_seq_one_letter_code
_entity_poly.pdbx_strand_id
1 'polypeptide(L)' 'MRIIILTTESSDEMRQRGKEAGALGWMTKPFKEQDLRDLMNTVFSG' A
#
# COMPACT_ATOMS: atom_id res chain seq x y z
N MET A 1 5.20 12.00 -7.47
CA MET A 1 3.88 11.32 -7.53
C MET A 1 3.90 10.17 -6.56
N ARG A 2 2.93 10.07 -5.64
CA ARG A 2 2.89 9.01 -4.61
C ARG A 2 1.79 8.02 -4.96
N ILE A 3 2.14 6.76 -5.17
CA ILE A 3 1.21 5.70 -5.63
C ILE A 3 1.05 4.68 -4.52
N ILE A 4 -0.20 4.29 -4.25
CA ILE A 4 -0.57 3.31 -3.23
C ILE A 4 -1.49 2.28 -3.89
N ILE A 5 -1.25 1.00 -3.61
CA ILE A 5 -2.01 -0.10 -4.19
C ILE A 5 -2.94 -0.69 -3.12
N LEU A 6 -4.24 -0.75 -3.45
CA LEU A 6 -5.27 -1.43 -2.67
C LEU A 6 -5.74 -2.67 -3.46
N THR A 7 -5.50 -3.86 -2.93
CA THR A 7 -5.80 -5.12 -3.63
C THR A 7 -6.53 -6.12 -2.74
N THR A 8 -7.15 -7.14 -3.31
CA THR A 8 -7.65 -8.32 -2.56
C THR A 8 -6.60 -9.41 -2.42
N GLU A 9 -5.53 -9.36 -3.23
CA GLU A 9 -4.48 -10.36 -3.23
C GLU A 9 -3.44 -10.06 -2.15
N SER A 10 -3.10 -11.08 -1.33
CA SER A 10 -2.07 -10.97 -0.29
C SER A 10 -0.73 -11.56 -0.71
N SER A 11 -0.52 -11.89 -1.98
CA SER A 11 0.72 -12.49 -2.46
C SER A 11 1.91 -11.54 -2.31
N ASP A 12 2.95 -12.02 -1.62
CA ASP A 12 4.21 -11.29 -1.44
C ASP A 12 4.91 -10.99 -2.77
N GLU A 13 4.76 -11.88 -3.76
CA GLU A 13 5.30 -11.67 -5.10
C GLU A 13 4.66 -10.46 -5.78
N MET A 14 3.34 -10.29 -5.64
CA MET A 14 2.63 -9.14 -6.18
C MET A 14 3.01 -7.84 -5.47
N ARG A 15 3.19 -7.89 -4.15
CA ARG A 15 3.65 -6.74 -3.37
C ARG A 15 5.03 -6.28 -3.84
N GLN A 16 5.94 -7.23 -4.08
CA GLN A 16 7.30 -6.94 -4.54
C GLN A 16 7.30 -6.31 -5.94
N ARG A 17 6.52 -6.86 -6.88
CA ARG A 17 6.34 -6.26 -8.22
C ARG A 17 5.77 -4.84 -8.15
N GLY A 18 4.79 -4.60 -7.26
CA GLY A 18 4.22 -3.26 -7.04
C GLY A 18 5.27 -2.26 -6.56
N LYS A 19 6.14 -2.69 -5.64
CA LYS A 19 7.26 -1.86 -5.15
C LYS A 19 8.25 -1.53 -6.26
N GLU A 20 8.60 -2.50 -7.10
CA GLU A 20 9.49 -2.30 -8.26
C GLU A 20 8.88 -1.35 -9.30
N ALA A 21 7.56 -1.40 -9.48
CA ALA A 21 6.82 -0.46 -10.32
C ALA A 21 6.67 0.95 -9.71
N GLY A 22 7.20 1.19 -8.51
CA GLY A 22 7.21 2.51 -7.85
C GLY A 22 6.03 2.77 -6.90
N ALA A 23 5.31 1.72 -6.46
CA ALA A 23 4.33 1.87 -5.39
C ALA A 23 5.03 2.14 -4.05
N LEU A 24 4.56 3.16 -3.35
CA LEU A 24 5.06 3.56 -2.03
C LEU A 24 4.26 2.93 -0.88
N GLY A 25 3.05 2.46 -1.16
CA GLY A 25 2.19 1.80 -0.18
C GLY A 25 1.44 0.62 -0.78
N TRP A 26 1.18 -0.38 0.06
CA TRP A 26 0.43 -1.58 -0.29
C TRP A 26 -0.51 -1.96 0.84
N MET A 27 -1.77 -2.22 0.52
CA MET A 27 -2.78 -2.60 1.50
C MET A 27 -3.78 -3.58 0.91
N THR A 28 -4.07 -4.64 1.64
CA THR A 28 -5.01 -5.68 1.24
C THR A 28 -6.39 -5.42 1.84
N LYS A 29 -7.45 -5.67 1.06
CA LYS A 29 -8.85 -5.55 1.49
C LYS A 29 -9.37 -6.86 2.10
N PRO A 30 -10.34 -6.78 3.02
CA PRO A 30 -10.80 -5.57 3.70
C PRO A 30 -9.74 -5.06 4.68
N PHE A 31 -9.70 -3.76 4.91
CA PHE A 31 -8.78 -3.12 5.87
C PHE A 31 -9.57 -2.25 6.85
N LYS A 32 -8.97 -1.95 8.01
CA LYS A 32 -9.57 -1.00 8.96
C LYS A 32 -9.24 0.43 8.54
N GLU A 33 -10.12 1.36 8.90
CA GLU A 33 -9.90 2.78 8.63
C GLU A 33 -8.58 3.29 9.26
N GLN A 34 -8.26 2.82 10.46
CA GLN A 34 -7.01 3.20 11.13
C GLN A 34 -5.78 2.76 10.33
N ASP A 35 -5.79 1.54 9.77
CA ASP A 35 -4.67 1.02 8.98
C ASP A 35 -4.43 1.90 7.74
N LEU A 36 -5.51 2.39 7.11
CA LEU A 36 -5.42 3.32 5.99
C LEU A 36 -4.81 4.66 6.43
N ARG A 37 -5.25 5.21 7.57
CA ARG A 37 -4.73 6.47 8.11
C ARG A 37 -3.24 6.37 8.43
N ASP A 38 -2.81 5.27 9.02
CA ASP A 38 -1.41 5.03 9.35
C ASP A 38 -0.56 4.91 8.08
N LEU A 39 -1.05 4.18 7.07
CA LEU A 39 -0.39 4.09 5.77
C LEU A 39 -0.29 5.46 5.08
N MET A 40 -1.35 6.28 5.14
CA MET A 40 -1.31 7.64 4.60
C MET A 40 -0.27 8.48 5.32
N ASN A 41 -0.21 8.42 6.65
CA ASN A 41 0.81 9.12 7.40
C ASN A 41 2.20 8.66 6.96
N THR A 42 2.48 7.35 6.88
CA THR A 42 3.78 6.84 6.41
C THR A 42 4.14 7.33 5.01
N VAL A 43 3.20 7.30 4.05
CA VAL A 43 3.49 7.69 2.66
C VAL A 43 3.61 9.20 2.49
N PHE A 44 2.89 10.01 3.29
CA PHE A 44 2.74 11.45 3.08
C PHE A 44 3.46 12.36 4.10
N SER A 45 4.04 11.82 5.19
CA SER A 45 4.68 12.63 6.26
C SER A 45 6.12 13.08 5.99
N GLY A 46 6.64 12.87 4.78
CA GLY A 46 7.87 13.47 4.27
C GLY A 46 7.62 14.58 3.27
#